data_AF-A0A9Q8UVD5-F1
#
_entry.id   AF-A0A9Q8UVD5-F1
#
_cell.length_a   1.000
_cell.length_b   1.000
_cell.length_c   1.000
_cell.angle_alpha   90.00
_cell.angle_beta   90.00
_cell.angle_gamma   90.00
#
_symmetry.space_group_name_H-M   'P 1'
#
loop_
_entity.id
_entity.type
_entity.pdbx_description
1 polymer ?
#
loop_
_entity_poly.entity_id
_entity_poly.type
_entity_poly.pdbx_seq_one_letter_code
_entity_poly.pdbx_strand_id
1 'polypeptide(L)'
;MDDIEIQRLPLNTAPTARLNAYNRHALAPWIGETGYLTPAYLHRREQERIPFNMARWLSAEISKHMLHEPTRTLRLNKSQITRLLKVAAKSDYSTSKASQYLHELQLIAFSSPPLPKSREGYFIRLSESSPKDVDDGNLQPVHTKTEAFLKTVCSKRAVQALLTLHANDENDAIDNVLYFFPYHTTLDRLSEWRCYIHSNEVVVISQSRFYQAHHPGVEDGSLREMVQQIRALWHEIGPTQGFTECLLDVYAEVHKPDFQVKLIEVNPYGPHCGSESLLFHWVDDAAILLPDAEPTKTILRLVDPESDSTHKLGRKEAYEIGRADIIQDEFNITLNRGLGWILLPHEHRRFMRLKVPGQDFVTRKERLERFRDGYEGSWAERKTQPLYNVPPEDHPRLKKLQKACVEWQDYMTDPEVNYGAGADEVMYHTLYQSLGGFRVAYLRME
;
A
#
# COMPACT_ATOMS: atom_id res chain seq x y z
N MET A 1 -32.26 -16.33 -8.01
CA MET A 1 -31.49 -15.08 -8.26
C MET A 1 -30.05 -15.44 -7.97
N ASP A 2 -29.13 -14.97 -8.79
CA ASP A 2 -27.71 -15.12 -8.50
C ASP A 2 -27.33 -14.27 -7.27
N ASP A 3 -26.30 -14.71 -6.56
CA ASP A 3 -25.81 -14.15 -5.31
C ASP A 3 -24.86 -12.95 -5.54
N ILE A 4 -25.18 -12.12 -6.55
CA ILE A 4 -24.37 -11.00 -7.00
C ILE A 4 -25.20 -9.71 -6.96
N GLU A 5 -24.72 -8.72 -6.20
CA GLU A 5 -25.31 -7.39 -6.12
C GLU A 5 -24.41 -6.37 -6.82
N ILE A 6 -24.96 -5.65 -7.82
CA ILE A 6 -24.25 -4.62 -8.56
C ILE A 6 -24.74 -3.25 -8.09
N GLN A 7 -23.81 -2.42 -7.61
CA GLN A 7 -24.06 -1.07 -7.11
C GLN A 7 -23.32 -0.05 -8.00
N ARG A 8 -24.08 0.74 -8.77
CA ARG A 8 -23.56 1.91 -9.49
C ARG A 8 -23.66 3.12 -8.56
N LEU A 9 -22.51 3.66 -8.17
CA LEU A 9 -22.43 4.76 -7.22
C LEU A 9 -22.03 6.05 -7.93
N PRO A 10 -22.63 7.21 -7.60
CA PRO A 10 -22.21 8.46 -8.19
C PRO A 10 -20.74 8.73 -7.88
N LEU A 11 -20.03 9.42 -8.78
CA LEU A 11 -18.67 9.85 -8.52
C LEU A 11 -18.65 10.82 -7.32
N ASN A 12 -18.39 10.29 -6.13
CA ASN A 12 -18.31 11.10 -4.92
C ASN A 12 -16.89 11.60 -4.73
N THR A 13 -16.67 12.84 -5.14
CA THR A 13 -15.39 13.52 -4.98
C THR A 13 -15.32 14.34 -3.69
N ALA A 14 -16.21 14.18 -2.72
CA ALA A 14 -16.08 14.90 -1.45
C ALA A 14 -14.85 14.39 -0.67
N PRO A 15 -14.05 15.26 -0.02
CA PRO A 15 -12.94 14.85 0.85
C PRO A 15 -13.29 13.66 1.73
N THR A 16 -14.42 13.76 2.45
CA THR A 16 -14.95 12.74 3.36
C THR A 16 -15.10 11.36 2.72
N ALA A 17 -15.59 11.26 1.47
CA ALA A 17 -15.73 10.00 0.77
C ALA A 17 -14.40 9.42 0.27
N ARG A 18 -13.41 10.28 0.02
CA ARG A 18 -12.13 9.93 -0.62
C ARG A 18 -11.09 9.46 0.38
N LEU A 19 -11.05 10.08 1.55
CA LEU A 19 -10.17 9.71 2.66
C LEU A 19 -10.32 8.24 3.06
N ASN A 20 -11.51 7.72 2.83
CA ASN A 20 -11.93 6.39 3.18
C ASN A 20 -11.33 5.31 2.29
N ALA A 21 -10.87 5.69 1.09
CA ALA A 21 -10.21 4.83 0.12
C ALA A 21 -8.71 4.62 0.40
N TYR A 22 -8.10 5.37 1.32
CA TYR A 22 -6.66 5.38 1.55
C TYR A 22 -6.22 4.60 2.79
N ASN A 23 -4.90 4.34 2.86
CA ASN A 23 -4.24 3.55 3.89
C ASN A 23 -4.53 4.05 5.31
N ARG A 24 -5.45 3.40 6.03
CA ARG A 24 -5.71 3.68 7.45
C ARG A 24 -4.82 2.82 8.32
N HIS A 25 -3.55 3.21 8.41
CA HIS A 25 -2.58 2.53 9.27
C HIS A 25 -3.03 2.43 10.73
N ALA A 26 -3.87 3.37 11.17
CA ALA A 26 -4.41 3.38 12.51
C ALA A 26 -5.48 2.31 12.77
N LEU A 27 -6.04 1.65 11.73
CA LEU A 27 -7.05 0.58 11.87
C LEU A 27 -6.45 -0.81 12.13
N ALA A 28 -5.17 -0.93 12.46
CA ALA A 28 -4.55 -2.23 12.75
C ALA A 28 -5.20 -2.89 13.98
N PRO A 29 -5.71 -4.14 13.92
CA PRO A 29 -6.39 -4.73 15.08
C PRO A 29 -5.48 -4.96 16.31
N TRP A 30 -4.16 -4.99 16.14
CA TRP A 30 -3.13 -5.06 17.21
C TRP A 30 -2.56 -3.68 17.58
N ILE A 31 -3.21 -2.58 17.17
CA ILE A 31 -2.72 -1.23 17.49
C ILE A 31 -2.65 -0.98 19.00
N GLY A 32 -3.55 -1.58 19.78
CA GLY A 32 -3.53 -1.49 21.25
C GLY A 32 -2.36 -2.22 21.91
N GLU A 33 -1.73 -3.15 21.20
CA GLU A 33 -0.56 -3.92 21.69
C GLU A 33 0.75 -3.29 21.25
N THR A 34 0.75 -2.67 20.07
CA THR A 34 1.96 -2.16 19.43
C THR A 34 2.12 -0.65 19.57
N GLY A 35 1.01 0.09 19.70
CA GLY A 35 0.98 1.54 19.57
C GLY A 35 1.15 1.99 18.13
N TYR A 36 0.55 3.11 17.75
CA TYR A 36 0.61 3.59 16.37
C TYR A 36 2.02 4.04 15.95
N LEU A 37 2.49 3.57 14.78
CA LEU A 37 3.78 3.94 14.15
C LEU A 37 5.04 3.70 15.00
N THR A 38 4.95 2.85 16.03
CA THR A 38 6.08 2.43 16.85
C THR A 38 6.93 1.37 16.14
N PRO A 39 8.12 1.06 16.68
CA PRO A 39 8.90 -0.11 16.29
C PRO A 39 8.08 -1.41 16.17
N ALA A 40 7.34 -1.77 17.22
CA ALA A 40 6.55 -2.99 17.26
C ALA A 40 5.46 -3.00 16.18
N TYR A 41 4.81 -1.86 15.94
CA TYR A 41 3.80 -1.72 14.89
C TYR A 41 4.39 -1.96 13.50
N LEU A 42 5.52 -1.31 13.19
CA LEU A 42 6.16 -1.42 11.88
C LEU A 42 6.64 -2.85 11.62
N HIS A 43 7.18 -3.50 12.64
CA HIS A 43 7.60 -4.89 12.55
C HIS A 43 6.42 -5.82 12.33
N ARG A 44 5.34 -5.69 13.12
CA ARG A 44 4.15 -6.54 12.97
C ARG A 44 3.51 -6.37 11.59
N ARG A 45 3.38 -5.13 11.14
CA ARG A 45 2.91 -4.81 9.79
C ARG A 45 3.78 -5.46 8.72
N GLU A 46 5.10 -5.46 8.89
CA GLU A 46 6.00 -6.11 7.94
C GLU A 46 5.79 -7.63 7.93
N GLN A 47 5.62 -8.26 9.10
CA GLN A 47 5.33 -9.70 9.19
C GLN A 47 4.05 -10.08 8.42
N GLU A 48 3.01 -9.25 8.48
CA GLU A 48 1.76 -9.51 7.75
C GLU A 48 1.87 -9.29 6.24
N ARG A 49 2.84 -8.49 5.79
CA ARG A 49 3.09 -8.28 4.36
C ARG A 49 3.92 -9.39 3.74
N ILE A 50 4.75 -10.08 4.53
CA ILE A 50 5.66 -11.12 4.05
C ILE A 50 4.97 -12.19 3.18
N PRO A 51 3.81 -12.77 3.56
CA PRO A 51 3.10 -13.75 2.72
C PRO A 51 2.75 -13.25 1.32
N PHE A 52 2.60 -11.94 1.15
CA PHE A 52 2.21 -11.28 -0.09
C PHE A 52 3.40 -10.84 -0.96
N ASN A 53 4.62 -11.22 -0.56
CA ASN A 53 5.78 -11.08 -1.43
C ASN A 53 5.62 -11.94 -2.67
N MET A 54 5.90 -11.37 -3.85
CA MET A 54 5.68 -12.05 -5.12
C MET A 54 6.26 -13.47 -5.19
N ALA A 55 7.49 -13.75 -4.75
CA ALA A 55 8.01 -15.12 -4.81
C ALA A 55 7.25 -16.14 -3.96
N ARG A 56 6.48 -15.71 -2.96
CA ARG A 56 5.72 -16.62 -2.10
C ARG A 56 4.42 -17.07 -2.75
N TRP A 57 3.73 -16.15 -3.41
CA TRP A 57 2.46 -16.47 -4.07
C TRP A 57 2.64 -16.81 -5.54
N LEU A 58 3.70 -16.35 -6.22
CA LEU A 58 3.93 -16.65 -7.63
C LEU A 58 4.39 -18.11 -7.81
N SER A 59 3.42 -19.00 -8.02
CA SER A 59 3.61 -20.40 -8.38
C SER A 59 3.37 -20.62 -9.88
N ALA A 60 3.80 -21.78 -10.40
CA ALA A 60 3.48 -22.18 -11.77
C ALA A 60 1.97 -22.26 -12.03
N GLU A 61 1.18 -22.56 -11.00
CA GLU A 61 -0.29 -22.58 -11.09
C GLU A 61 -0.83 -21.16 -11.25
N ILE A 62 -0.38 -20.24 -10.39
CA ILE A 62 -0.80 -18.83 -10.46
C ILE A 62 -0.39 -18.16 -11.77
N SER A 63 0.80 -18.46 -12.29
CA SER A 63 1.27 -17.89 -13.56
C SER A 63 0.33 -18.13 -14.74
N LYS A 64 -0.45 -19.23 -14.74
CA LYS A 64 -1.45 -19.51 -15.80
C LYS A 64 -2.60 -18.50 -15.81
N HIS A 65 -2.91 -17.95 -14.65
CA HIS A 65 -3.99 -16.99 -14.43
C HIS A 65 -3.53 -15.54 -14.54
N MET A 66 -2.21 -15.31 -14.50
CA MET A 66 -1.67 -13.96 -14.59
C MET A 66 -1.98 -13.31 -15.94
N LEU A 67 -2.19 -12.00 -15.91
CA LEU A 67 -2.30 -11.18 -17.12
C LEU A 67 -1.04 -11.37 -17.97
N HIS A 68 0.12 -11.30 -17.31
CA HIS A 68 1.41 -11.65 -17.88
C HIS A 68 2.29 -12.32 -16.84
N GLU A 69 2.95 -13.40 -17.21
CA GLU A 69 4.04 -13.96 -16.42
C GLU A 69 5.33 -13.13 -16.58
N PRO A 70 6.22 -13.12 -15.59
CA PRO A 70 7.51 -12.46 -15.75
C PRO A 70 8.36 -13.22 -16.78
N THR A 71 8.68 -12.57 -17.90
CA THR A 71 9.56 -13.12 -18.95
C THR A 71 10.99 -13.31 -18.47
N ARG A 72 11.41 -12.50 -17.49
CA ARG A 72 12.75 -12.60 -16.91
C ARG A 72 12.72 -12.26 -15.43
N THR A 73 13.54 -12.98 -14.68
CA THR A 73 13.86 -12.66 -13.29
C THR A 73 15.35 -12.40 -13.16
N LEU A 74 15.70 -11.50 -12.23
CA LEU A 74 17.08 -11.18 -11.90
C LEU A 74 17.26 -11.26 -10.39
N ARG A 75 17.98 -12.29 -9.93
CA ARG A 75 18.35 -12.41 -8.53
C ARG A 75 19.51 -11.45 -8.22
N LEU A 76 19.28 -10.58 -7.25
CA LEU A 76 20.24 -9.62 -6.74
C LEU A 76 20.99 -10.23 -5.57
N ASN A 77 22.32 -10.21 -5.62
CA ASN A 77 23.14 -10.57 -4.46
C ASN A 77 23.33 -9.37 -3.52
N LYS A 78 23.80 -9.62 -2.30
CA LYS A 78 24.00 -8.59 -1.27
C LYS A 78 24.93 -7.45 -1.72
N SER A 79 25.97 -7.76 -2.52
CA SER A 79 26.87 -6.76 -3.09
C SER A 79 26.14 -5.83 -4.08
N GLN A 80 25.34 -6.39 -4.98
CA GLN A 80 24.52 -5.61 -5.92
C GLN A 80 23.50 -4.74 -5.17
N ILE A 81 22.80 -5.29 -4.17
CA ILE A 81 21.85 -4.53 -3.33
C ILE A 81 22.57 -3.37 -2.63
N THR A 82 23.75 -3.63 -2.04
CA THR A 82 24.57 -2.60 -1.39
C THR A 82 24.95 -1.48 -2.35
N ARG A 83 25.39 -1.81 -3.57
CA ARG A 83 25.75 -0.81 -4.59
C ARG A 83 24.53 0.02 -5.03
N LEU A 84 23.38 -0.61 -5.24
CA LEU A 84 22.13 0.10 -5.55
C LEU A 84 21.74 1.07 -4.41
N LEU A 85 21.87 0.64 -3.15
CA LEU A 85 21.59 1.49 -1.99
C LEU A 85 22.59 2.66 -1.88
N LYS A 86 23.87 2.46 -2.21
CA LYS A 86 24.86 3.55 -2.30
C LYS A 86 24.46 4.58 -3.36
N VAL A 87 23.99 4.14 -4.52
CA VAL A 87 23.49 5.07 -5.56
C VAL A 87 22.24 5.81 -5.08
N ALA A 88 21.27 5.10 -4.50
CA ALA A 88 20.04 5.71 -3.95
C ALA A 88 20.33 6.77 -2.87
N ALA A 89 21.31 6.52 -2.00
CA ALA A 89 21.71 7.44 -0.94
C ALA A 89 22.34 8.74 -1.45
N LYS A 90 23.03 8.66 -2.59
CA LYS A 90 23.63 9.82 -3.28
C LYS A 90 22.64 10.57 -4.14
N SER A 91 21.71 9.85 -4.78
CA SER A 91 20.70 10.45 -5.66
C SER A 91 19.55 11.11 -4.90
N ASP A 92 19.28 10.69 -3.66
CA ASP A 92 18.10 11.13 -2.90
C ASP A 92 16.81 10.98 -3.73
N TYR A 93 16.69 9.83 -4.40
CA TYR A 93 15.57 9.47 -5.27
C TYR A 93 15.39 10.32 -6.53
N SER A 94 16.29 11.25 -6.83
CA SER A 94 16.22 12.11 -8.01
C SER A 94 16.79 11.40 -9.24
N THR A 95 16.00 11.30 -10.31
CA THR A 95 16.45 10.73 -11.59
C THR A 95 17.64 11.49 -12.17
N SER A 96 17.62 12.83 -12.15
CA SER A 96 18.72 13.64 -12.68
C SER A 96 20.03 13.43 -11.92
N LYS A 97 19.97 13.27 -10.59
CA LYS A 97 21.15 12.94 -9.78
C LYS A 97 21.59 11.48 -9.96
N ALA A 98 20.65 10.54 -10.03
CA ALA A 98 20.96 9.12 -10.22
C ALA A 98 21.65 8.85 -11.57
N SER A 99 21.31 9.61 -12.62
CA SER A 99 21.95 9.49 -13.93
C SER A 99 23.46 9.81 -13.92
N GLN A 100 23.97 10.50 -12.90
CA GLN A 100 25.41 10.72 -12.73
C GLN A 100 26.15 9.42 -12.38
N TYR A 101 25.42 8.40 -11.92
CA TYR A 101 25.94 7.09 -11.54
C TYR A 101 25.63 5.99 -12.56
N LEU A 102 25.32 6.36 -13.83
CA LEU A 102 24.98 5.38 -14.87
C LEU A 102 26.07 4.32 -15.09
N HIS A 103 27.34 4.69 -15.02
CA HIS A 103 28.44 3.74 -15.13
C HIS A 103 28.40 2.67 -14.03
N GLU A 104 28.11 3.06 -12.78
CA GLU A 104 27.98 2.14 -11.66
C GLU A 104 26.79 1.18 -11.87
N LEU A 105 25.64 1.70 -12.31
CA LEU A 105 24.47 0.89 -12.64
C LEU A 105 24.71 -0.06 -13.82
N GLN A 106 25.48 0.38 -14.82
CA GLN A 106 25.91 -0.46 -15.94
C GLN A 106 26.80 -1.61 -15.47
N LEU A 107 27.75 -1.36 -14.57
CA LEU A 107 28.59 -2.42 -13.99
C LEU A 107 27.75 -3.47 -13.25
N ILE A 108 26.74 -3.05 -12.50
CA ILE A 108 25.78 -3.98 -11.87
C ILE A 108 25.05 -4.76 -12.97
N ALA A 109 24.57 -4.10 -14.02
CA ALA A 109 23.85 -4.72 -15.13
C ALA A 109 24.70 -5.74 -15.91
N PHE A 110 25.98 -5.46 -16.18
CA PHE A 110 26.88 -6.34 -16.92
C PHE A 110 27.15 -7.67 -16.23
N SER A 111 27.02 -7.72 -14.89
CA SER A 111 27.20 -8.96 -14.10
C SER A 111 26.09 -10.00 -14.28
N SER A 112 25.10 -9.75 -15.14
CA SER A 112 23.93 -10.62 -15.34
C SER A 112 23.68 -10.86 -16.83
N PRO A 113 22.97 -11.94 -17.21
CA PRO A 113 22.62 -12.18 -18.62
C PRO A 113 21.77 -11.03 -19.21
N PRO A 114 21.87 -10.76 -20.52
CA PRO A 114 21.07 -9.71 -21.16
C PRO A 114 19.57 -10.00 -21.07
N LEU A 115 18.75 -8.94 -21.10
CA LEU A 115 17.31 -9.11 -21.25
C LEU A 115 16.99 -9.58 -22.67
N PRO A 116 15.95 -10.39 -22.87
CA PRO A 116 15.40 -10.62 -24.20
C PRO A 116 15.06 -9.29 -24.88
N LYS A 117 15.11 -9.24 -26.21
CA LYS A 117 14.70 -8.03 -26.94
C LYS A 117 13.18 -7.89 -26.83
N SER A 118 12.71 -6.76 -26.33
CA SER A 118 11.29 -6.38 -26.31
C SER A 118 11.11 -5.05 -27.03
N ARG A 119 10.14 -4.98 -27.96
CA ARG A 119 9.80 -3.73 -28.66
C ARG A 119 9.08 -2.75 -27.74
N GLU A 120 8.18 -3.25 -26.91
CA GLU A 120 7.38 -2.45 -25.97
C GLU A 120 8.10 -2.21 -24.63
N GLY A 121 9.20 -2.93 -24.40
CA GLY A 121 9.97 -2.87 -23.15
C GLY A 121 9.37 -3.75 -22.05
N TYR A 122 9.68 -3.40 -20.82
CA TYR A 122 9.32 -4.18 -19.63
C TYR A 122 8.75 -3.29 -18.52
N PHE A 123 7.73 -3.81 -17.83
CA PHE A 123 7.40 -3.38 -16.48
C PHE A 123 8.29 -4.12 -15.47
N ILE A 124 8.77 -3.41 -14.46
CA ILE A 124 9.61 -4.01 -13.42
C ILE A 124 8.96 -3.91 -12.05
N ARG A 125 9.23 -4.90 -11.21
CA ARG A 125 8.91 -4.85 -9.78
C ARG A 125 9.89 -5.68 -8.96
N LEU A 126 10.06 -5.27 -7.71
CA LEU A 126 10.53 -6.17 -6.66
C LEU A 126 9.32 -6.92 -6.09
N SER A 127 9.57 -7.89 -5.24
CA SER A 127 8.54 -8.76 -4.67
C SER A 127 7.47 -7.99 -3.91
N GLU A 128 7.89 -7.04 -3.08
CA GLU A 128 7.01 -6.20 -2.27
C GLU A 128 6.38 -5.03 -3.02
N SER A 129 7.03 -4.53 -4.08
CA SER A 129 6.59 -3.29 -4.70
C SER A 129 7.11 -3.06 -6.10
N SER A 130 6.28 -2.38 -6.88
CA SER A 130 6.66 -1.73 -8.12
C SER A 130 7.08 -0.28 -7.86
N PRO A 131 7.99 0.28 -8.68
CA PRO A 131 8.45 1.66 -8.57
C PRO A 131 7.41 2.64 -9.14
N LYS A 132 6.17 2.59 -8.64
CA LYS A 132 5.02 3.42 -9.06
C LYS A 132 5.18 4.92 -8.73
N ASP A 133 6.16 5.28 -7.92
CA ASP A 133 6.44 6.65 -7.47
C ASP A 133 7.51 7.37 -8.30
N VAL A 134 7.92 6.79 -9.43
CA VAL A 134 8.76 7.42 -10.46
C VAL A 134 7.95 7.70 -11.72
N ASP A 135 8.48 8.50 -12.66
CA ASP A 135 7.84 8.86 -13.93
C ASP A 135 6.44 9.47 -13.76
N ASP A 136 6.24 10.25 -12.71
CA ASP A 136 4.92 10.80 -12.31
C ASP A 136 3.85 9.70 -12.16
N GLY A 137 4.31 8.50 -11.84
CA GLY A 137 3.55 7.27 -11.72
C GLY A 137 2.97 6.72 -13.02
N ASN A 138 3.46 7.16 -14.19
CA ASN A 138 3.02 6.66 -15.49
C ASN A 138 3.59 5.28 -15.85
N LEU A 139 4.50 4.77 -15.03
CA LEU A 139 5.08 3.43 -15.16
C LEU A 139 5.72 3.19 -16.53
N GLN A 140 6.52 4.14 -17.03
CA GLN A 140 7.17 4.01 -18.34
C GLN A 140 7.96 2.69 -18.46
N PRO A 141 7.93 2.02 -19.62
CA PRO A 141 8.67 0.78 -19.80
C PRO A 141 10.17 1.02 -19.69
N VAL A 142 10.90 -0.04 -19.31
CA VAL A 142 12.36 -0.08 -19.40
C VAL A 142 12.78 -1.06 -20.50
N HIS A 143 13.82 -0.74 -21.23
CA HIS A 143 14.37 -1.57 -22.31
C HIS A 143 15.71 -2.20 -21.92
N THR A 144 16.36 -1.68 -20.87
CA THR A 144 17.64 -2.17 -20.38
C THR A 144 17.64 -2.43 -18.87
N LYS A 145 18.54 -3.29 -18.39
CA LYS A 145 18.75 -3.48 -16.94
C LYS A 145 19.26 -2.21 -16.25
N THR A 146 20.05 -1.40 -16.96
CA THR A 146 20.53 -0.12 -16.44
C THR A 146 19.36 0.83 -16.17
N GLU A 147 18.41 0.96 -17.10
CA GLU A 147 17.17 1.70 -16.87
C GLU A 147 16.35 1.11 -15.72
N ALA A 148 16.27 -0.22 -15.64
CA ALA A 148 15.57 -0.89 -14.55
C ALA A 148 16.16 -0.55 -13.17
N PHE A 149 17.49 -0.58 -13.06
CA PHE A 149 18.18 -0.20 -11.83
C PHE A 149 18.09 1.29 -11.53
N LEU A 150 18.19 2.15 -12.55
CA LEU A 150 17.98 3.59 -12.41
C LEU A 150 16.60 3.87 -11.82
N LYS A 151 15.56 3.26 -12.39
CA LYS A 151 14.19 3.38 -11.91
C LYS A 151 14.01 2.83 -10.49
N THR A 152 14.68 1.73 -10.16
CA THR A 152 14.68 1.13 -8.82
C THR A 152 15.29 2.08 -7.78
N VAL A 153 16.45 2.68 -8.04
CA VAL A 153 17.12 3.57 -7.07
C VAL A 153 16.46 4.94 -6.95
N CYS A 154 15.64 5.34 -7.93
CA CYS A 154 14.84 6.56 -7.88
C CYS A 154 13.49 6.37 -7.17
N SER A 155 13.06 5.13 -6.91
CA SER A 155 11.81 4.83 -6.23
C SER A 155 12.01 4.72 -4.72
N LYS A 156 11.25 5.50 -3.93
CA LYS A 156 11.22 5.39 -2.48
C LYS A 156 10.65 4.07 -2.01
N ARG A 157 9.71 3.49 -2.78
CA ARG A 157 9.12 2.17 -2.53
C ARG A 157 10.13 1.05 -2.78
N ALA A 158 10.77 1.05 -3.94
CA ALA A 158 11.72 0.02 -4.29
C ALA A 158 12.99 0.09 -3.42
N VAL A 159 13.48 1.30 -3.08
CA VAL A 159 14.59 1.45 -2.12
C VAL A 159 14.22 0.96 -0.73
N GLN A 160 12.96 1.16 -0.28
CA GLN A 160 12.51 0.57 0.98
C GLN A 160 12.58 -0.96 0.93
N ALA A 161 12.14 -1.59 -0.16
CA ALA A 161 12.28 -3.03 -0.34
C ALA A 161 13.76 -3.45 -0.34
N LEU A 162 14.65 -2.75 -1.06
CA LEU A 162 16.09 -3.04 -1.03
C LEU A 162 16.70 -2.94 0.38
N LEU A 163 16.26 -1.98 1.19
CA LEU A 163 16.69 -1.87 2.59
C LEU A 163 16.20 -3.03 3.45
N THR A 164 14.96 -3.51 3.22
CA THR A 164 14.44 -4.71 3.88
C THR A 164 15.27 -5.93 3.49
N LEU A 165 15.51 -6.13 2.19
CA LEU A 165 16.35 -7.22 1.66
C LEU A 165 17.77 -7.19 2.23
N HIS A 166 18.40 -6.02 2.31
CA HIS A 166 19.75 -5.89 2.87
C HIS A 166 19.82 -6.20 4.38
N ALA A 167 18.75 -5.92 5.13
CA ALA A 167 18.71 -6.13 6.57
C ALA A 167 18.45 -7.59 6.96
N ASN A 168 17.87 -8.39 6.05
CA ASN A 168 17.59 -9.80 6.29
C ASN A 168 18.81 -10.62 5.87
N ASP A 169 19.59 -11.07 6.84
CA ASP A 169 20.91 -11.66 6.55
C ASP A 169 20.84 -13.01 5.84
N GLU A 170 19.77 -13.81 5.96
CA GLU A 170 19.70 -15.13 5.31
C GLU A 170 18.32 -15.81 5.39
N ASN A 171 17.27 -15.14 5.86
CA ASN A 171 15.95 -15.76 5.91
C ASN A 171 15.36 -15.85 4.49
N ASP A 172 15.02 -17.07 4.07
CA ASP A 172 14.27 -17.40 2.83
C ASP A 172 12.91 -16.69 2.70
N ALA A 173 12.56 -15.85 3.68
CA ALA A 173 11.26 -15.23 3.78
C ALA A 173 10.97 -14.17 2.72
N ILE A 174 12.00 -13.50 2.20
CA ILE A 174 11.88 -12.45 1.18
C ILE A 174 12.91 -12.71 0.09
N ASP A 175 12.45 -12.83 -1.15
CA ASP A 175 13.30 -13.11 -2.28
C ASP A 175 13.96 -11.84 -2.81
N ASN A 176 15.24 -11.95 -3.15
CA ASN A 176 16.02 -10.85 -3.71
C ASN A 176 15.85 -10.76 -5.24
N VAL A 177 14.62 -10.79 -5.77
CA VAL A 177 14.38 -10.87 -7.22
C VAL A 177 13.78 -9.58 -7.77
N LEU A 178 14.38 -9.10 -8.86
CA LEU A 178 13.79 -8.11 -9.75
C LEU A 178 13.10 -8.82 -10.91
N TYR A 179 11.79 -8.64 -11.02
CA TYR A 179 10.95 -9.25 -12.05
C TYR A 179 10.77 -8.31 -13.23
N PHE A 180 10.80 -8.87 -14.44
CA PHE A 180 10.57 -8.16 -15.70
C PHE A 180 9.35 -8.78 -16.39
N PHE A 181 8.27 -8.02 -16.43
CA PHE A 181 7.02 -8.35 -17.11
C PHE A 181 7.01 -7.68 -18.48
N PRO A 182 6.44 -8.32 -19.51
CA PRO A 182 6.12 -7.64 -20.76
C PRO A 182 5.35 -6.35 -20.49
N TYR A 183 5.79 -5.25 -21.07
CA TYR A 183 5.01 -4.01 -21.05
C TYR A 183 4.05 -4.01 -22.24
N HIS A 184 2.81 -3.62 -21.99
CA HIS A 184 1.76 -3.55 -23.01
C HIS A 184 1.19 -2.14 -23.04
N THR A 185 1.49 -1.43 -24.13
CA THR A 185 1.05 -0.05 -24.33
C THR A 185 -0.45 0.08 -24.57
N THR A 186 -1.09 -1.02 -24.99
CA THR A 186 -2.50 -1.07 -25.39
C THR A 186 -3.45 -1.48 -24.27
N LEU A 187 -2.95 -1.81 -23.07
CA LEU A 187 -3.82 -2.20 -21.95
C LEU A 187 -4.73 -1.03 -21.56
N ASP A 188 -6.03 -1.31 -21.51
CA ASP A 188 -6.98 -0.38 -20.94
C ASP A 188 -6.81 -0.36 -19.43
N ARG A 189 -6.13 0.68 -18.94
CA ARG A 189 -5.85 0.85 -17.51
C ARG A 189 -7.11 1.05 -16.65
N LEU A 190 -8.27 1.16 -17.26
CA LEU A 190 -9.55 1.29 -16.57
C LEU A 190 -10.30 -0.05 -16.46
N SER A 191 -9.79 -1.10 -17.13
CA SER A 191 -10.25 -2.48 -16.99
C SER A 191 -9.57 -3.21 -15.82
N GLU A 192 -9.04 -2.46 -14.85
CA GLU A 192 -8.47 -2.99 -13.61
C GLU A 192 -9.53 -2.95 -12.50
N TRP A 193 -9.66 -4.07 -11.79
CA TRP A 193 -10.61 -4.29 -10.70
C TRP A 193 -9.89 -4.82 -9.46
N ARG A 194 -10.36 -4.46 -8.28
CA ARG A 194 -9.88 -4.99 -7.01
C ARG A 194 -10.92 -5.89 -6.39
N CYS A 195 -10.53 -7.11 -6.07
CA CYS A 195 -11.37 -8.12 -5.44
C CYS A 195 -10.90 -8.32 -4.01
N TYR A 196 -11.84 -8.51 -3.09
CA TYR A 196 -11.58 -8.71 -1.68
C TYR A 196 -11.90 -10.15 -1.35
N ILE A 197 -10.90 -10.86 -0.85
CA ILE A 197 -11.06 -12.22 -0.38
C ILE A 197 -11.10 -12.18 1.14
N HIS A 198 -12.14 -12.77 1.74
CA HIS A 198 -12.26 -12.95 3.18
C HIS A 198 -12.79 -14.35 3.46
N SER A 199 -12.15 -15.08 4.38
CA SER A 199 -12.47 -16.49 4.65
C SER A 199 -12.56 -17.36 3.39
N ASN A 200 -11.61 -17.18 2.46
CA ASN A 200 -11.55 -17.83 1.15
C ASN A 200 -12.69 -17.50 0.16
N GLU A 201 -13.56 -16.53 0.47
CA GLU A 201 -14.66 -16.13 -0.39
C GLU A 201 -14.45 -14.74 -0.99
N VAL A 202 -14.93 -14.53 -2.23
CA VAL A 202 -14.93 -13.21 -2.87
C VAL A 202 -16.06 -12.38 -2.27
N VAL A 203 -15.77 -11.51 -1.31
CA VAL A 203 -16.79 -10.71 -0.62
C VAL A 203 -17.23 -9.49 -1.43
N VAL A 204 -16.27 -8.73 -1.95
CA VAL A 204 -16.58 -7.53 -2.73
C VAL A 204 -15.61 -7.30 -3.89
N ILE A 205 -16.06 -6.54 -4.89
CA ILE A 205 -15.27 -6.13 -6.05
C ILE A 205 -15.46 -4.63 -6.29
N SER A 206 -14.36 -3.90 -6.46
CA SER A 206 -14.35 -2.47 -6.76
C SER A 206 -13.69 -2.20 -8.10
N GLN A 207 -14.24 -1.27 -8.88
CA GLN A 207 -13.49 -0.61 -9.95
C GLN A 207 -12.22 0.06 -9.37
N SER A 208 -11.04 -0.20 -9.94
CA SER A 208 -9.78 0.37 -9.42
C SER A 208 -9.65 1.87 -9.70
N ARG A 209 -10.13 2.33 -10.84
CA ARG A 209 -10.14 3.76 -11.19
C ARG A 209 -11.44 4.45 -10.77
N PHE A 210 -11.68 4.48 -9.46
CA PHE A 210 -12.89 5.01 -8.85
C PHE A 210 -13.13 6.52 -9.08
N TYR A 211 -12.16 7.26 -9.63
CA TYR A 211 -12.27 8.69 -9.91
C TYR A 211 -12.73 9.00 -11.35
N GLN A 212 -13.08 7.98 -12.15
CA GLN A 212 -13.56 8.14 -13.52
C GLN A 212 -14.71 7.17 -13.80
N ALA A 213 -15.82 7.70 -14.33
CA ALA A 213 -16.84 6.90 -14.99
C ALA A 213 -16.23 6.29 -16.26
N HIS A 214 -16.02 4.97 -16.27
CA HIS A 214 -15.36 4.27 -17.37
C HIS A 214 -16.17 3.14 -17.99
N HIS A 215 -17.30 2.81 -17.40
CA HIS A 215 -18.11 1.69 -17.87
C HIS A 215 -19.50 2.14 -18.35
N PRO A 216 -19.63 3.20 -19.17
CA PRO A 216 -20.91 3.53 -19.78
C PRO A 216 -21.34 2.39 -20.70
N GLY A 217 -22.60 1.95 -20.57
CA GLY A 217 -23.16 0.90 -21.41
C GLY A 217 -22.69 -0.52 -21.08
N VAL A 218 -21.89 -0.75 -20.02
CA VAL A 218 -21.61 -2.13 -19.58
C VAL A 218 -22.87 -2.74 -18.97
N GLU A 219 -23.32 -3.83 -19.58
CA GLU A 219 -24.48 -4.59 -19.13
C GLU A 219 -24.17 -5.36 -17.83
N ASP A 220 -25.19 -5.51 -16.98
CA ASP A 220 -25.09 -6.32 -15.75
C ASP A 220 -24.67 -7.77 -16.03
N GLY A 221 -25.03 -8.31 -17.20
CA GLY A 221 -24.63 -9.65 -17.63
C GLY A 221 -23.10 -9.81 -17.69
N SER A 222 -22.41 -8.87 -18.32
CA SER A 222 -20.94 -8.88 -18.40
C SER A 222 -20.28 -8.73 -17.03
N LEU A 223 -20.87 -7.91 -16.14
CA LEU A 223 -20.36 -7.75 -14.78
C LEU A 223 -20.55 -9.03 -13.95
N ARG A 224 -21.70 -9.71 -14.07
CA ARG A 224 -21.96 -11.00 -13.41
C ARG A 224 -21.01 -12.08 -13.90
N GLU A 225 -20.78 -12.15 -15.21
CA GLU A 225 -19.78 -13.04 -15.81
C GLU A 225 -18.38 -12.77 -15.24
N MET A 226 -17.99 -11.51 -15.09
CA MET A 226 -16.70 -11.14 -14.50
C MET A 226 -16.58 -11.63 -13.06
N VAL A 227 -17.62 -11.43 -12.23
CA VAL A 227 -17.64 -11.92 -10.84
C VAL A 227 -17.51 -13.45 -10.79
N GLN A 228 -18.20 -14.17 -11.67
CA GLN A 228 -18.10 -15.63 -11.77
C GLN A 228 -16.70 -16.09 -12.16
N GLN A 229 -16.08 -15.46 -13.16
CA GLN A 229 -14.69 -15.76 -13.55
C GLN A 229 -13.69 -15.46 -12.42
N ILE A 230 -13.88 -14.37 -11.65
CA ILE A 230 -13.04 -14.05 -10.49
C ILE A 230 -13.17 -15.13 -9.41
N ARG A 231 -14.40 -15.58 -9.10
CA ARG A 231 -14.64 -16.66 -8.13
C ARG A 231 -14.00 -17.97 -8.58
N ALA A 232 -14.16 -18.34 -9.85
CA ALA A 232 -13.52 -19.53 -10.41
C ALA A 232 -11.99 -19.45 -10.33
N LEU A 233 -11.41 -18.31 -10.70
CA LEU A 233 -9.97 -18.05 -10.58
C LEU A 233 -9.51 -18.23 -9.13
N TRP A 234 -10.19 -17.61 -8.16
CA TRP A 234 -9.81 -17.74 -6.75
C TRP A 234 -10.03 -19.16 -6.21
N HIS A 235 -11.08 -19.86 -6.61
CA HIS A 235 -11.30 -21.25 -6.23
C HIS A 235 -10.15 -22.17 -6.69
N GLU A 236 -9.56 -21.88 -7.85
CA GLU A 236 -8.43 -22.64 -8.39
C GLU A 236 -7.11 -22.31 -7.67
N ILE A 237 -6.82 -21.03 -7.43
CA ILE A 237 -5.52 -20.62 -6.87
C ILE A 237 -5.49 -20.53 -5.34
N GLY A 238 -6.63 -20.20 -4.71
CA GLY A 238 -6.77 -19.96 -3.28
C GLY A 238 -6.30 -21.12 -2.39
N PRO A 239 -6.66 -22.39 -2.70
CA PRO A 239 -6.20 -23.55 -1.92
C PRO A 239 -4.68 -23.75 -1.91
N THR A 240 -3.96 -23.16 -2.87
CA THR A 240 -2.49 -23.21 -2.92
C THR A 240 -1.83 -22.12 -2.08
N GLN A 241 -2.62 -21.19 -1.54
CA GLN A 241 -2.14 -20.06 -0.75
C GLN A 241 -2.10 -20.40 0.74
N GLY A 242 -1.13 -19.82 1.44
CA GLY A 242 -1.02 -19.92 2.91
C GLY A 242 -1.84 -18.88 3.67
N PHE A 243 -2.84 -18.27 3.04
CA PHE A 243 -3.69 -17.22 3.61
C PHE A 243 -5.12 -17.32 3.05
N THR A 244 -6.09 -16.88 3.85
CA THR A 244 -7.53 -16.92 3.51
C THR A 244 -8.11 -15.53 3.28
N GLU A 245 -7.31 -14.49 3.49
CA GLU A 245 -7.66 -13.09 3.36
C GLU A 245 -6.62 -12.39 2.49
N CYS A 246 -7.06 -11.77 1.41
CA CYS A 246 -6.18 -11.01 0.52
C CYS A 246 -6.99 -10.04 -0.34
N LEU A 247 -6.28 -9.21 -1.08
CA LEU A 247 -6.86 -8.42 -2.16
C LEU A 247 -6.25 -8.87 -3.49
N LEU A 248 -7.06 -9.09 -4.50
CA LEU A 248 -6.61 -9.39 -5.85
C LEU A 248 -6.80 -8.15 -6.71
N ASP A 249 -5.74 -7.67 -7.34
CA ASP A 249 -5.89 -6.78 -8.50
C ASP A 249 -6.01 -7.66 -9.74
N VAL A 250 -7.09 -7.50 -10.52
CA VAL A 250 -7.38 -8.28 -11.73
C VAL A 250 -7.68 -7.37 -12.92
N TYR A 251 -7.45 -7.88 -14.13
CA TYR A 251 -7.75 -7.22 -15.39
C TYR A 251 -8.92 -7.91 -16.08
N ALA A 252 -9.93 -7.15 -16.52
CA ALA A 252 -11.08 -7.64 -17.26
C ALA A 252 -11.71 -6.53 -18.13
N GLU A 253 -11.63 -6.68 -19.45
CA GLU A 253 -12.23 -5.76 -20.43
C GLU A 253 -13.71 -6.07 -20.67
N VAL A 254 -14.55 -5.83 -19.66
CA VAL A 254 -15.99 -6.19 -19.64
C VAL A 254 -16.85 -5.63 -20.78
N HIS A 255 -16.30 -4.70 -21.58
CA HIS A 255 -16.92 -4.19 -22.82
C HIS A 255 -16.79 -5.15 -24.00
N LYS A 256 -15.86 -6.12 -23.94
CA LYS A 256 -15.68 -7.14 -24.96
C LYS A 256 -16.52 -8.37 -24.60
N PRO A 257 -17.25 -8.97 -25.55
CA PRO A 257 -18.13 -10.11 -25.25
C PRO A 257 -17.37 -11.38 -24.80
N ASP A 258 -16.09 -11.50 -25.17
CA ASP A 258 -15.22 -12.65 -24.93
C ASP A 258 -14.07 -12.33 -23.96
N PHE A 259 -14.26 -11.34 -23.09
CA PHE A 259 -13.25 -10.95 -22.12
C PHE A 259 -12.88 -12.11 -21.19
N GLN A 260 -11.64 -12.09 -20.71
CA GLN A 260 -11.14 -13.01 -19.68
C GLN A 260 -10.64 -12.21 -18.49
N VAL A 261 -10.96 -12.69 -17.29
CA VAL A 261 -10.34 -12.22 -16.05
C VAL A 261 -8.91 -12.73 -15.98
N LYS A 262 -7.96 -11.83 -15.69
CA LYS A 262 -6.56 -12.16 -15.47
C LYS A 262 -6.01 -11.54 -14.19
N LEU A 263 -5.25 -12.29 -13.42
CA LEU A 263 -4.61 -11.82 -12.19
C LEU A 263 -3.46 -10.86 -12.49
N ILE A 264 -3.40 -9.72 -11.79
CA ILE A 264 -2.30 -8.76 -11.87
C ILE A 264 -1.40 -8.89 -10.63
N GLU A 265 -2.00 -8.84 -9.45
CA GLU A 265 -1.26 -8.76 -8.18
C GLU A 265 -2.10 -9.32 -7.03
N VAL A 266 -1.44 -9.98 -6.07
CA VAL A 266 -2.02 -10.34 -4.78
C VAL A 266 -1.45 -9.40 -3.73
N ASN A 267 -2.32 -8.68 -3.04
CA ASN A 267 -1.99 -7.70 -2.00
C ASN A 267 -2.51 -8.17 -0.63
N PRO A 268 -1.88 -7.70 0.46
CA PRO A 268 -2.35 -7.98 1.80
C PRO A 268 -3.75 -7.40 2.07
N TYR A 269 -4.54 -8.12 2.86
CA TYR A 269 -5.84 -7.67 3.32
C TYR A 269 -5.71 -6.59 4.40
N GLY A 270 -6.59 -5.60 4.35
CA GLY A 270 -6.80 -4.64 5.43
C GLY A 270 -6.09 -3.29 5.26
N PRO A 271 -6.62 -2.25 5.91
CA PRO A 271 -6.15 -0.87 5.79
C PRO A 271 -4.72 -0.66 6.32
N HIS A 272 -4.37 -1.38 7.38
CA HIS A 272 -3.09 -1.26 8.07
C HIS A 272 -1.91 -1.71 7.20
N CYS A 273 -2.15 -2.66 6.30
CA CYS A 273 -1.15 -3.15 5.35
C CYS A 273 -0.82 -2.14 4.25
N GLY A 274 -1.61 -1.08 4.12
CA GLY A 274 -1.43 -0.05 3.10
C GLY A 274 -2.11 -0.40 1.77
N SER A 275 -3.22 -1.12 1.88
CA SER A 275 -4.10 -1.45 0.77
C SER A 275 -5.26 -0.45 0.70
N GLU A 276 -5.47 0.13 -0.48
CA GLU A 276 -6.52 1.11 -0.72
C GLU A 276 -7.89 0.42 -0.88
N SER A 277 -8.94 0.96 -0.25
CA SER A 277 -10.29 0.36 -0.32
C SER A 277 -11.13 0.77 -1.54
N LEU A 278 -10.66 1.77 -2.30
CA LEU A 278 -11.30 2.25 -3.54
C LEU A 278 -12.76 2.70 -3.32
N LEU A 279 -13.76 2.08 -3.98
CA LEU A 279 -15.19 2.41 -3.83
C LEU A 279 -15.83 1.85 -2.53
N PHE A 280 -15.04 1.18 -1.71
CA PHE A 280 -15.44 0.75 -0.38
C PHE A 280 -14.74 1.56 0.70
N HIS A 281 -15.30 1.50 1.89
CA HIS A 281 -14.74 2.07 3.09
C HIS A 281 -14.47 0.99 4.13
N TRP A 282 -13.21 0.88 4.55
CA TRP A 282 -12.79 -0.01 5.64
C TRP A 282 -13.60 0.07 6.96
N VAL A 283 -14.25 1.19 7.25
CA VAL A 283 -15.03 1.41 8.49
C VAL A 283 -16.53 1.34 8.19
N ASP A 284 -17.02 2.12 7.23
CA ASP A 284 -18.48 2.18 6.97
C ASP A 284 -19.00 0.91 6.31
N ASP A 285 -18.15 0.25 5.51
CA ASP A 285 -18.46 -1.03 4.89
C ASP A 285 -17.82 -2.20 5.65
N ALA A 286 -17.40 -2.02 6.91
CA ALA A 286 -16.73 -3.07 7.69
C ALA A 286 -17.54 -4.37 7.73
N ALA A 287 -18.86 -4.29 7.93
CA ALA A 287 -19.74 -5.47 7.96
C ALA A 287 -19.83 -6.21 6.61
N ILE A 288 -19.49 -5.55 5.51
CA ILE A 288 -19.48 -6.13 4.16
C ILE A 288 -18.07 -6.68 3.84
N LEU A 289 -17.04 -5.94 4.22
CA LEU A 289 -15.64 -6.29 3.97
C LEU A 289 -15.18 -7.44 4.88
N LEU A 290 -15.60 -7.42 6.15
CA LEU A 290 -15.31 -8.38 7.21
C LEU A 290 -16.60 -8.98 7.75
N PRO A 291 -17.32 -9.80 6.96
CA PRO A 291 -18.55 -10.40 7.42
C PRO A 291 -18.25 -11.45 8.52
N ASP A 292 -18.97 -11.38 9.64
CA ASP A 292 -18.85 -12.34 10.75
C ASP A 292 -19.30 -13.77 10.37
N ALA A 293 -20.11 -13.88 9.32
CA ALA A 293 -20.62 -15.13 8.77
C ALA A 293 -20.22 -15.26 7.29
N GLU A 294 -20.35 -16.46 6.73
CA GLU A 294 -20.11 -16.66 5.30
C GLU A 294 -20.96 -15.67 4.47
N PRO A 295 -20.33 -14.92 3.55
CA PRO A 295 -21.04 -13.92 2.76
C PRO A 295 -22.09 -14.60 1.89
N THR A 296 -23.34 -14.19 2.01
CA THR A 296 -24.43 -14.73 1.18
C THR A 296 -24.48 -14.12 -0.22
N LYS A 297 -23.64 -13.11 -0.49
CA LYS A 297 -23.58 -12.39 -1.77
C LYS A 297 -22.22 -11.74 -1.98
N THR A 298 -21.80 -11.61 -3.24
CA THR A 298 -20.69 -10.71 -3.63
C THR A 298 -21.24 -9.35 -4.03
N ILE A 299 -20.69 -8.27 -3.47
CA ILE A 299 -21.07 -6.90 -3.84
C ILE A 299 -20.04 -6.31 -4.80
N LEU A 300 -20.50 -5.89 -5.98
CA LEU A 300 -19.69 -5.19 -6.97
C LEU A 300 -20.05 -3.69 -6.96
N ARG A 301 -19.06 -2.81 -6.78
CA ARG A 301 -19.20 -1.36 -6.90
C ARG A 301 -18.44 -0.83 -8.11
N LEU A 302 -19.11 0.02 -8.88
CA LEU A 302 -18.53 0.79 -9.98
C LEU A 302 -19.09 2.22 -10.00
N VAL A 303 -18.36 3.14 -10.62
CA VAL A 303 -18.80 4.53 -10.78
C VAL A 303 -19.94 4.58 -11.77
N ASP A 304 -21.04 5.22 -11.38
CA ASP A 304 -22.23 5.45 -12.18
C ASP A 304 -21.87 6.31 -13.42
N PRO A 305 -22.05 5.80 -14.64
CA PRO A 305 -21.79 6.56 -15.85
C PRO A 305 -22.70 7.77 -16.04
N GLU A 306 -23.87 7.79 -15.39
CA GLU A 306 -24.81 8.91 -15.44
C GLU A 306 -24.54 9.97 -14.39
N SER A 307 -23.58 9.76 -13.49
CA SER A 307 -23.23 10.77 -12.50
C SER A 307 -22.73 12.03 -13.21
N ASP A 308 -23.42 13.15 -12.95
CA ASP A 308 -23.37 14.44 -13.67
C ASP A 308 -22.03 15.19 -13.53
N SER A 309 -20.95 14.48 -13.17
CA SER A 309 -19.60 15.03 -13.14
C SER A 309 -19.08 15.19 -14.56
N THR A 310 -19.53 16.24 -15.24
CA THR A 310 -18.85 16.81 -16.41
C THR A 310 -17.36 17.07 -16.14
N HIS A 311 -16.99 17.20 -14.86
CA HIS A 311 -15.62 17.30 -14.40
C HIS A 311 -14.94 15.93 -14.23
N LYS A 312 -14.16 15.53 -15.25
CA LYS A 312 -13.20 14.42 -15.12
C LYS A 312 -12.04 14.89 -14.25
N LEU A 313 -11.93 14.37 -13.03
CA LEU A 313 -10.78 14.63 -12.18
C LEU A 313 -9.48 14.20 -12.90
N GLY A 314 -8.58 15.15 -13.10
CA GLY A 314 -7.23 14.83 -13.53
C GLY A 314 -6.51 13.97 -12.49
N ARG A 315 -5.52 13.18 -12.90
CA ARG A 315 -4.74 12.36 -11.95
C ARG A 315 -4.13 13.19 -10.83
N LYS A 316 -3.57 14.36 -11.18
CA LYS A 316 -2.98 15.29 -10.20
C LYS A 316 -4.04 15.79 -9.23
N GLU A 317 -5.20 16.18 -9.74
CA GLU A 317 -6.32 16.64 -8.94
C GLU A 317 -6.77 15.54 -7.99
N ALA A 318 -7.05 14.32 -8.48
CA ALA A 318 -7.38 13.16 -7.68
C ALA A 318 -6.30 12.82 -6.62
N TYR A 319 -5.02 13.02 -6.96
CA TYR A 319 -3.92 12.84 -6.03
C TYR A 319 -3.88 13.90 -4.94
N GLU A 320 -4.04 15.18 -5.28
CA GLU A 320 -4.10 16.30 -4.33
C GLU A 320 -5.28 16.13 -3.39
N ILE A 321 -6.44 15.88 -3.96
CA ILE A 321 -7.68 15.52 -3.30
C ILE A 321 -7.53 14.36 -2.29
N GLY A 322 -6.78 13.33 -2.67
CA GLY A 322 -6.64 12.11 -1.87
C GLY A 322 -5.51 12.15 -0.85
N ARG A 323 -4.63 13.15 -0.90
CA ARG A 323 -3.43 13.21 -0.04
C ARG A 323 -3.22 14.53 0.69
N ALA A 324 -3.82 15.62 0.22
CA ALA A 324 -3.88 16.85 1.00
C ALA A 324 -4.65 16.56 2.29
N ASP A 325 -4.09 17.00 3.41
CA ASP A 325 -4.71 16.95 4.73
C ASP A 325 -5.18 15.57 5.21
N ILE A 326 -4.73 14.49 4.57
CA ILE A 326 -5.17 13.10 4.85
C ILE A 326 -5.08 12.73 6.33
N ILE A 327 -4.07 13.25 7.05
CA ILE A 327 -3.91 13.02 8.48
C ILE A 327 -5.00 13.74 9.27
N GLN A 328 -5.23 15.02 8.98
CA GLN A 328 -6.22 15.85 9.66
C GLN A 328 -7.63 15.31 9.44
N ASP A 329 -7.88 14.92 8.21
CA ASP A 329 -9.12 14.35 7.76
C ASP A 329 -9.38 12.93 8.31
N GLU A 330 -8.35 12.06 8.37
CA GLU A 330 -8.42 10.77 9.07
C GLU A 330 -8.79 10.96 10.53
N PHE A 331 -8.18 11.94 11.18
CA PHE A 331 -8.47 12.31 12.56
C PHE A 331 -9.95 12.75 12.71
N ASN A 332 -10.42 13.65 11.85
CA ASN A 332 -11.79 14.16 11.91
C ASN A 332 -12.84 13.05 11.71
N ILE A 333 -12.64 12.18 10.71
CA ILE A 333 -13.60 11.11 10.39
C ILE A 333 -13.74 10.11 11.52
N THR A 334 -12.61 9.67 12.06
CA THR A 334 -12.58 8.66 13.12
C THR A 334 -13.12 9.23 14.44
N LEU A 335 -12.78 10.46 14.78
CA LEU A 335 -13.35 11.15 15.93
C LEU A 335 -14.87 11.29 15.81
N ASN A 336 -15.37 11.73 14.64
CA ASN A 336 -16.80 11.84 14.36
C ASN A 336 -17.54 10.49 14.45
N ARG A 337 -16.82 9.37 14.38
CA ARG A 337 -17.36 8.00 14.51
C ARG A 337 -17.13 7.38 15.88
N GLY A 338 -16.59 8.15 16.83
CA GLY A 338 -16.21 7.63 18.15
C GLY A 338 -15.07 6.61 18.10
N LEU A 339 -14.36 6.50 16.97
CA LEU A 339 -13.23 5.61 16.78
C LEU A 339 -11.96 6.33 17.22
N GLY A 340 -11.80 6.57 18.52
CA GLY A 340 -10.62 7.26 19.02
C GLY A 340 -10.04 6.60 20.26
N TRP A 341 -8.82 6.09 20.17
CA TRP A 341 -7.99 5.88 21.35
C TRP A 341 -7.16 7.12 21.55
N ILE A 342 -7.20 7.66 22.75
CA ILE A 342 -6.25 8.67 23.20
C ILE A 342 -5.05 7.95 23.79
N LEU A 343 -3.93 8.04 23.10
CA LEU A 343 -2.65 7.45 23.41
C LEU A 343 -1.88 8.53 24.16
N LEU A 344 -1.99 8.45 25.47
CA LEU A 344 -1.35 9.40 26.38
C LEU A 344 0.17 9.36 26.16
N PRO A 345 0.90 10.47 26.39
CA PRO A 345 2.34 10.52 26.16
C PRO A 345 3.11 9.41 26.89
N HIS A 346 2.66 8.99 28.08
CA HIS A 346 3.26 7.87 28.81
C HIS A 346 3.01 6.51 28.13
N GLU A 347 1.83 6.28 27.56
CA GLU A 347 1.53 5.08 26.78
C GLU A 347 2.36 5.04 25.49
N HIS A 348 2.53 6.17 24.80
CA HIS A 348 3.41 6.22 23.63
C HIS A 348 4.85 5.87 23.99
N ARG A 349 5.36 6.44 25.09
CA ARG A 349 6.69 6.11 25.60
C ARG A 349 6.80 4.62 25.96
N ARG A 350 5.76 4.02 26.55
CA ARG A 350 5.69 2.58 26.83
C ARG A 350 5.81 1.77 25.54
N PHE A 351 5.01 2.09 24.51
CA PHE A 351 5.05 1.39 23.22
C PHE A 351 6.38 1.55 22.48
N MET A 352 6.98 2.74 22.51
CA MET A 352 8.29 3.00 21.90
C MET A 352 9.43 2.21 22.57
N ARG A 353 9.24 1.75 23.81
CA ARG A 353 10.19 0.90 24.54
C ARG A 353 9.96 -0.60 24.32
N LEU A 354 8.91 -1.00 23.59
CA LEU A 354 8.69 -2.41 23.29
C LEU A 354 9.87 -2.97 22.50
N LYS A 355 10.43 -4.05 23.01
CA LYS A 355 11.50 -4.78 22.30
C LYS A 355 10.90 -5.42 21.07
N VAL A 356 11.57 -5.26 19.95
CA VAL A 356 11.24 -6.02 18.74
C VAL A 356 12.40 -6.95 18.41
N PRO A 357 12.14 -8.23 18.15
CA PRO A 357 13.19 -9.18 17.79
C PRO A 357 13.94 -8.74 16.52
N GLY A 358 15.28 -8.77 16.61
CA GLY A 358 16.17 -8.77 15.44
C GLY A 358 16.18 -7.51 14.56
N GLN A 359 15.67 -6.36 15.01
CA GLN A 359 15.64 -5.15 14.18
C GLN A 359 16.22 -3.90 14.83
N ASP A 360 17.09 -3.23 14.08
CA ASP A 360 17.49 -1.86 14.31
C ASP A 360 16.41 -0.87 13.84
N PHE A 361 15.82 -0.11 14.76
CA PHE A 361 14.81 0.91 14.43
C PHE A 361 15.46 2.22 14.05
N VAL A 362 15.91 2.25 12.81
CA VAL A 362 16.29 3.46 12.11
C VAL A 362 15.27 3.72 11.00
N THR A 363 14.90 4.99 10.84
CA THR A 363 14.06 5.47 9.74
C THR A 363 14.70 5.09 8.41
N ARG A 364 13.88 5.04 7.34
CA ARG A 364 14.40 4.83 5.97
C ARG A 364 15.54 5.78 5.63
N LYS A 365 15.42 7.05 6.03
CA LYS A 365 16.44 8.09 5.80
C LYS A 365 17.74 7.73 6.51
N GLU A 366 17.69 7.40 7.80
CA GLU A 366 18.86 7.01 8.58
C GLU A 366 19.49 5.70 8.08
N ARG A 367 18.68 4.71 7.67
CA ARG A 367 19.18 3.49 7.03
C ARG A 367 19.94 3.80 5.75
N LEU A 368 19.40 4.71 4.93
CA LEU A 368 20.00 5.08 3.66
C LEU A 368 21.28 5.91 3.84
N GLU A 369 21.32 6.77 4.86
CA GLU A 369 22.53 7.54 5.22
C GLU A 369 23.74 6.63 5.50
N ARG A 370 23.52 5.38 5.97
CA ARG A 370 24.58 4.38 6.15
C ARG A 370 25.36 4.05 4.87
N PHE A 371 24.80 4.36 3.70
CA PHE A 371 25.39 4.08 2.40
C PHE A 371 26.00 5.31 1.72
N ARG A 372 26.04 6.49 2.37
CA ARG A 372 26.75 7.66 1.84
C ARG A 372 28.27 7.52 2.06
N ASP A 373 29.08 7.97 1.10
CA ASP A 373 30.55 7.89 1.19
C ASP A 373 31.06 8.67 2.43
N GLY A 374 32.13 8.18 3.07
CA GLY A 374 32.70 8.79 4.29
C GLY A 374 32.01 8.39 5.60
N TYR A 375 30.96 7.57 5.54
CA TYR A 375 30.20 7.16 6.72
C TYR A 375 30.79 5.93 7.44
N GLU A 376 31.64 5.13 6.77
CA GLU A 376 32.21 3.87 7.28
C GLU A 376 33.14 4.08 8.51
N GLY A 377 33.78 5.24 8.66
CA GLY A 377 34.64 5.56 9.82
C GLY A 377 33.87 6.00 11.07
N SER A 378 32.87 6.88 10.93
CA SER A 378 32.15 7.46 12.08
C SER A 378 31.08 6.53 12.68
N TRP A 379 30.61 5.54 11.93
CA TRP A 379 29.52 4.68 12.39
C TRP A 379 29.97 3.58 13.35
N ALA A 380 31.19 3.05 13.20
CA ALA A 380 31.75 2.12 14.17
C ALA A 380 31.93 2.80 15.54
N GLU A 381 32.29 4.09 15.56
CA GLU A 381 32.32 4.93 16.76
C GLU A 381 30.92 5.28 17.28
N ARG A 382 29.92 5.43 16.39
CA ARG A 382 28.51 5.60 16.80
C ARG A 382 27.81 4.30 17.19
N LYS A 383 28.32 3.11 16.86
CA LYS A 383 27.76 1.83 17.35
C LYS A 383 27.83 1.71 18.87
N THR A 384 28.77 2.41 19.51
CA THR A 384 28.94 2.40 20.97
C THR A 384 28.03 3.41 21.68
N GLN A 385 27.50 4.41 20.96
CA GLN A 385 26.37 5.20 21.46
C GLN A 385 25.08 4.61 20.89
N PRO A 386 24.22 3.99 21.72
CA PRO A 386 22.92 3.53 21.24
C PRO A 386 22.25 4.70 20.51
N LEU A 387 22.03 4.58 19.20
CA LEU A 387 21.15 5.49 18.45
C LEU A 387 19.72 5.54 19.04
N TYR A 388 19.46 4.63 19.99
CA TYR A 388 18.35 4.52 20.92
C TYR A 388 18.33 5.54 22.06
N ASN A 389 19.33 6.42 22.19
CA ASN A 389 19.31 7.47 23.20
C ASN A 389 18.59 8.74 22.75
N VAL A 390 18.00 8.78 21.54
CA VAL A 390 16.95 9.76 21.28
C VAL A 390 15.79 9.35 22.19
N PRO A 391 15.49 10.12 23.25
CA PRO A 391 14.38 9.78 24.13
C PRO A 391 13.12 9.63 23.26
N PRO A 392 12.20 8.69 23.55
CA PRO A 392 11.02 8.50 22.72
C PRO A 392 10.23 9.79 22.41
N GLU A 393 10.23 10.74 23.36
CA GLU A 393 9.70 12.11 23.25
C GLU A 393 10.33 12.94 22.12
N ASP A 394 11.57 12.64 21.74
CA ASP A 394 12.29 13.33 20.69
C ASP A 394 12.18 12.68 19.31
N HIS A 395 11.50 11.53 19.21
CA HIS A 395 11.37 10.83 17.94
C HIS A 395 10.64 11.69 16.89
N PRO A 396 11.22 11.94 15.70
CA PRO A 396 10.66 12.89 14.74
C PRO A 396 9.22 12.59 14.29
N ARG A 397 8.80 11.31 14.29
CA ARG A 397 7.42 10.95 13.98
C ARG A 397 6.46 11.31 15.12
N LEU A 398 6.88 11.15 16.37
CA LEU A 398 6.08 11.57 17.51
C LEU A 398 5.90 13.08 17.50
N LYS A 399 6.97 13.85 17.26
CA LYS A 399 6.86 15.32 17.14
C LYS A 399 5.90 15.76 16.04
N LYS A 400 5.88 15.06 14.90
CA LYS A 400 4.90 15.32 13.82
C LYS A 400 3.47 15.01 14.24
N LEU A 401 3.24 13.89 14.93
CA LEU A 401 1.92 13.54 15.45
C LEU A 401 1.46 14.55 16.50
N GLN A 402 2.33 14.91 17.45
CA GLN A 402 2.05 15.93 18.46
C GLN A 402 1.71 17.28 17.83
N LYS A 403 2.50 17.72 16.82
CA LYS A 403 2.21 18.96 16.08
C LYS A 403 0.83 18.93 15.43
N ALA A 404 0.49 17.84 14.73
CA ALA A 404 -0.82 17.68 14.11
C ALA A 404 -1.95 17.69 15.16
N CYS A 405 -1.73 17.07 16.33
CA CYS A 405 -2.70 17.10 17.43
C CYS A 405 -2.90 18.53 17.99
N VAL A 406 -1.83 19.32 18.14
CA VAL A 406 -1.92 20.72 18.58
C VAL A 406 -2.65 21.57 17.55
N GLU A 407 -2.23 21.48 16.27
CA GLU A 407 -2.87 22.21 15.18
C GLU A 407 -4.37 21.90 15.09
N TRP A 408 -4.75 20.66 15.37
CA TRP A 408 -6.15 20.26 15.47
C TRP A 408 -6.85 20.83 16.71
N GLN A 409 -6.23 20.76 17.88
CA GLN A 409 -6.80 21.34 19.11
C GLN A 409 -7.07 22.83 18.91
N ASP A 410 -6.10 23.56 18.36
CA ASP A 410 -6.23 24.98 18.04
C ASP A 410 -7.41 25.21 17.08
N TYR A 411 -7.51 24.41 16.02
CA TYR A 411 -8.61 24.45 15.06
C TYR A 411 -9.99 24.16 15.67
N MET A 412 -10.09 23.24 16.62
CA MET A 412 -11.34 22.92 17.32
C MET A 412 -11.76 24.00 18.32
N THR A 413 -10.80 24.74 18.87
CA THR A 413 -11.05 25.83 19.81
C THR A 413 -11.26 27.18 19.11
N ASP A 414 -11.13 27.23 17.79
CA ASP A 414 -11.39 28.44 17.01
C ASP A 414 -12.89 28.79 17.09
N PRO A 415 -13.25 29.94 17.70
CA PRO A 415 -14.64 30.35 17.87
C PRO A 415 -15.37 30.62 16.54
N GLU A 416 -14.64 30.78 15.43
CA GLU A 416 -15.24 30.91 14.10
C GLU A 416 -15.65 29.56 13.50
N VAL A 417 -15.11 28.45 14.01
CA VAL A 417 -15.46 27.10 13.56
C VAL A 417 -16.61 26.58 14.40
N ASN A 418 -17.83 26.85 13.92
CA ASN A 418 -19.07 26.46 14.60
C ASN A 418 -19.30 24.93 14.52
N TYR A 419 -18.65 24.18 15.41
CA TYR A 419 -18.98 22.78 15.64
C TYR A 419 -20.29 22.73 16.40
N GLY A 420 -21.33 22.13 15.79
CA GLY A 420 -22.60 21.90 16.45
C GLY A 420 -22.39 21.27 17.84
N ALA A 421 -23.13 21.77 18.82
CA ALA A 421 -22.93 21.63 20.28
C ALA A 421 -22.97 20.19 20.86
N GLY A 422 -22.20 19.25 20.29
CA GLY A 422 -22.14 17.85 20.69
C GLY A 422 -20.73 17.30 20.92
N ALA A 423 -19.69 18.15 20.94
CA ALA A 423 -18.30 17.72 21.10
C ALA A 423 -17.82 17.64 22.56
N ASP A 424 -18.60 18.13 23.53
CA ASP A 424 -18.15 18.31 24.92
C ASP A 424 -18.13 17.01 25.76
N GLU A 425 -18.68 15.90 25.25
CA GLU A 425 -18.66 14.60 25.92
C GLU A 425 -18.04 13.49 25.06
N VAL A 426 -16.74 13.59 24.77
CA VAL A 426 -15.97 12.40 24.37
C VAL A 426 -15.71 11.56 25.62
N MET A 427 -16.69 10.71 25.96
CA MET A 427 -16.66 9.83 27.12
C MET A 427 -15.45 8.89 27.09
N TYR A 428 -14.65 8.98 28.15
CA TYR A 428 -13.59 8.05 28.51
C TYR A 428 -14.18 6.75 29.05
N HIS A 429 -14.71 5.90 28.19
CA HIS A 429 -14.95 4.52 28.58
C HIS A 429 -14.75 3.55 27.41
N THR A 430 -14.11 2.45 27.76
CA THR A 430 -13.72 1.34 26.90
C THR A 430 -14.95 0.67 26.26
N LEU A 431 -15.41 1.17 25.12
CA LEU A 431 -16.44 0.51 24.32
C LEU A 431 -15.79 -0.49 23.37
N TYR A 432 -15.73 -1.75 23.80
CA TYR A 432 -15.05 -2.83 23.08
C TYR A 432 -15.88 -3.49 21.96
N GLN A 433 -17.13 -3.09 21.69
CA GLN A 433 -18.08 -4.03 21.07
C GLN A 433 -18.99 -3.61 19.91
N SER A 434 -18.96 -2.40 19.32
CA SER A 434 -20.04 -2.03 18.36
C SER A 434 -19.65 -1.71 16.91
N LEU A 435 -18.39 -1.76 16.48
CA LEU A 435 -18.01 -1.34 15.12
C LEU A 435 -17.04 -2.32 14.41
N GLY A 436 -17.48 -3.56 14.21
CA GLY A 436 -16.85 -4.48 13.23
C GLY A 436 -15.39 -4.84 13.49
N GLY A 437 -14.95 -4.88 14.75
CA GLY A 437 -13.62 -5.38 15.13
C GLY A 437 -12.45 -4.40 14.99
N PHE A 438 -12.64 -3.18 14.48
CA PHE A 438 -11.55 -2.22 14.32
C PHE A 438 -11.31 -1.36 15.58
N ARG A 439 -10.03 -1.09 15.89
CA ARG A 439 -9.57 -0.13 16.91
C ARG A 439 -8.72 0.94 16.21
N VAL A 440 -8.78 2.20 16.65
CA VAL A 440 -8.00 3.32 16.08
C VAL A 440 -7.29 4.10 17.17
N ALA A 441 -6.01 4.43 17.02
CA ALA A 441 -5.26 5.20 18.02
C ALA A 441 -4.73 6.57 17.56
N TYR A 442 -4.89 7.56 18.44
CA TYR A 442 -4.50 8.97 18.36
C TYR A 442 -3.67 9.37 19.57
N LEU A 443 -2.82 10.39 19.51
CA LEU A 443 -2.21 10.96 20.73
C LEU A 443 -3.11 12.11 21.26
N ARG A 444 -3.28 12.22 22.58
CA ARG A 444 -3.77 13.48 23.20
C ARG A 444 -2.62 14.08 23.98
N MET A 445 -2.37 15.37 23.79
CA MET A 445 -1.49 16.13 24.67
C MET A 445 -2.34 16.67 25.82
N GLU A 446 -1.91 16.41 27.05
CA GLU A 446 -2.48 17.00 28.27
C GLU A 446 -1.99 18.43 28.45
#